data_AF-A0A238UMW0-F1
#
_entry.id   AF-A0A238UMW0-F1
#
_cell.length_a   1.000
_cell.length_b   1.000
_cell.length_c   1.000
_cell.angle_alpha   90.00
_cell.angle_beta   90.00
_cell.angle_gamma   90.00
#
_symmetry.space_group_name_H-M   'P 1'
#
loop_
_entity.id
_entity.type
_entity.pdbx_description
1 polymer ?
#
loop_
_entity_poly.entity_id
_entity_poly.type
_entity_poly.pdbx_seq_one_letter_code
_entity_poly.pdbx_strand_id
1 'polypeptide(L)'
;MGRSPHPLGAFAVLAASAASLLAVTAAAGPVSAREAGRSETPVASGSPVTDVTESAVRVKVPLPASAGPHPAACDWLSYLRFRHKDGPASSAAADRILVAQPGILEGAGAFDSVARNTVSAAARSGKHIEFWALDRRSNCLEDGTGIQAGLRAKDTRLAVDYYYRQKEVDGRKFAGYQTNDQVAWLQNVGLEQTVRDQYDLMVRELPDQAVRKRKMMCGGHSLGGVLTAFFATWDFDGDHSTAGDAGYNQCSGYFALDTRISTRLPSGGEFPEDWVPLLRFGAGAVQAGLETGVVPRALSAPAVINTETMNLLAIAGLAARLDPGGLSDLATYVPPSSNTDTTYRILFSKDYPTFLKGSPAVKDFRFTNAAALGGLLDDNSQPLAFMQASLGFWDGGKIVDKEFPAPNDLEAIGLGGLSRLLGTEKKAMPDEPNGPLYTWRNFDRVGAPDDPVHRSKDGTPFTSAGEEVTDIAELARSLSEHPLDFTEHYFPTKMVTDIALAAAPGIADDAVHEDGVTANPTLNLEAEGGLGGDPRPGDVVAPGYQHIDVLTASAVQNGGRPEPVSANLALFAAG
;
A
#
# COMPACT_ATOMS: atom_id res chain seq x y z
N MET A 1 17.55 -19.70 -89.46
CA MET A 1 16.83 -20.98 -89.54
C MET A 1 16.78 -21.51 -88.11
N GLY A 2 15.69 -21.49 -87.36
CA GLY A 2 14.41 -22.14 -87.62
C GLY A 2 14.00 -22.78 -86.28
N ARG A 3 12.97 -22.20 -85.65
CA ARG A 3 12.00 -22.75 -84.67
C ARG A 3 12.48 -23.67 -83.52
N SER A 4 12.09 -23.23 -82.31
CA SER A 4 11.87 -24.00 -81.07
C SER A 4 10.98 -25.25 -81.28
N PRO A 5 10.92 -26.22 -80.33
CA PRO A 5 10.28 -25.99 -79.01
C PRO A 5 10.95 -26.64 -77.77
N HIS A 6 10.70 -26.00 -76.62
CA HIS A 6 10.79 -26.50 -75.23
C HIS A 6 9.82 -27.69 -74.98
N PRO A 7 9.91 -28.51 -73.89
CA PRO A 7 9.97 -28.15 -72.44
C PRO A 7 10.83 -29.14 -71.59
N LEU A 8 10.93 -29.15 -70.24
CA LEU A 8 10.67 -28.30 -69.06
C LEU A 8 11.42 -28.97 -67.88
N GLY A 9 11.77 -28.19 -66.85
CA GLY A 9 12.05 -28.62 -65.47
C GLY A 9 13.54 -28.63 -65.11
N ALA A 10 14.02 -28.05 -64.00
CA ALA A 10 13.40 -27.36 -62.89
C ALA A 10 14.44 -26.39 -62.29
N PHE A 11 14.03 -25.18 -61.89
CA PHE A 11 14.91 -24.24 -61.19
C PHE A 11 14.35 -23.95 -59.79
N ALA A 12 15.26 -24.03 -58.81
CA ALA A 12 15.03 -23.77 -57.40
C ALA A 12 14.62 -22.32 -57.15
N VAL A 13 13.61 -22.14 -56.30
CA VAL A 13 13.16 -20.83 -55.80
C VAL A 13 13.90 -20.53 -54.50
N LEU A 14 14.80 -19.55 -54.53
CA LEU A 14 15.28 -18.83 -53.36
C LEU A 14 14.39 -17.59 -53.18
N ALA A 15 13.47 -17.66 -52.22
CA ALA A 15 12.69 -16.51 -51.79
C ALA A 15 13.49 -15.71 -50.75
N ALA A 16 13.88 -14.49 -51.11
CA ALA A 16 14.44 -13.51 -50.19
C ALA A 16 13.30 -12.91 -49.35
N SER A 17 13.32 -13.15 -48.04
CA SER A 17 12.41 -12.52 -47.08
C SER A 17 12.89 -11.11 -46.77
N ALA A 18 12.13 -10.10 -47.21
CA ALA A 18 12.31 -8.71 -46.79
C ALA A 18 11.85 -8.56 -45.33
N ALA A 19 12.80 -8.29 -44.44
CA ALA A 19 12.52 -7.91 -43.06
C ALA A 19 12.18 -6.42 -43.00
N SER A 20 10.90 -6.10 -42.82
CA SER A 20 10.45 -4.75 -42.51
C SER A 20 10.82 -4.42 -41.05
N LEU A 21 11.86 -3.61 -40.87
CA LEU A 21 12.20 -2.96 -39.61
C LEU A 21 11.12 -1.92 -39.28
N LEU A 22 10.13 -2.30 -38.46
CA LEU A 22 9.30 -1.36 -37.72
C LEU A 22 10.16 -0.78 -36.59
N ALA A 23 10.81 0.34 -36.88
CA ALA A 23 11.39 1.20 -35.85
C ALA A 23 10.26 1.74 -34.99
N VAL A 24 10.04 1.13 -33.82
CA VAL A 24 9.27 1.75 -32.74
C VAL A 24 10.11 2.89 -32.22
N THR A 25 9.91 4.08 -32.76
CA THR A 25 10.38 5.32 -32.14
C THR A 25 9.64 5.45 -30.81
N ALA A 26 10.32 5.18 -29.72
CA ALA A 26 9.90 5.65 -28.40
C ALA A 26 9.73 7.16 -28.51
N ALA A 27 8.48 7.62 -28.54
CA ALA A 27 8.17 9.02 -28.46
C ALA A 27 8.61 9.49 -27.06
N ALA A 28 9.79 10.09 -26.98
CA ALA A 28 10.16 10.92 -25.86
C ALA A 28 9.06 11.97 -25.71
N GLY A 29 8.30 11.90 -24.61
CA GLY A 29 7.34 12.94 -24.25
C GLY A 29 8.01 14.32 -24.23
N PRO A 30 7.23 15.41 -24.40
CA PRO A 30 7.79 16.73 -24.57
C PRO A 30 8.63 17.12 -23.36
N VAL A 31 9.89 17.49 -23.63
CA VAL A 31 10.91 18.02 -22.69
C VAL A 31 10.43 19.27 -21.92
N SER A 32 9.27 19.83 -22.28
CA SER A 32 8.65 21.04 -21.70
C SER A 32 8.22 20.94 -20.23
N ALA A 33 7.99 19.75 -19.66
CA ALA A 33 7.55 19.64 -18.25
C ALA A 33 8.73 19.71 -17.26
N ARG A 34 9.93 19.27 -17.68
CA ARG A 34 11.11 19.19 -16.81
C ARG A 34 11.62 20.55 -16.33
N GLU A 35 11.29 21.63 -17.04
CA GLU A 35 11.65 23.02 -16.67
C GLU A 35 10.63 23.69 -15.71
N ALA A 36 9.43 23.13 -15.52
CA ALA A 36 8.36 23.76 -14.73
C ALA A 36 8.21 23.23 -13.29
N GLY A 37 9.14 22.39 -12.82
CA GLY A 37 9.07 21.80 -11.48
C GLY A 37 7.94 20.77 -11.31
N ARG A 38 7.40 20.22 -12.41
CA ARG A 38 6.39 19.15 -12.40
C ARG A 38 6.74 18.09 -13.45
N SER A 39 6.61 16.81 -13.13
CA SER A 39 6.73 15.72 -14.10
C SER A 39 5.62 14.70 -13.91
N GLU A 40 5.13 14.12 -15.00
CA GLU A 40 4.10 13.08 -14.99
C GLU A 40 4.54 11.95 -15.91
N THR A 41 4.62 10.74 -15.37
CA THR A 41 5.10 9.55 -16.09
C THR A 41 4.00 8.49 -16.09
N PRO A 42 3.54 8.00 -17.25
CA PRO A 42 2.58 6.91 -17.30
C PRO A 42 3.09 5.67 -16.57
N VAL A 43 2.22 5.00 -15.82
CA VAL A 43 2.51 3.71 -15.19
C VAL A 43 1.91 2.61 -16.05
N ALA A 44 2.75 1.65 -16.45
CA ALA A 44 2.26 0.44 -17.10
C ALA A 44 1.64 -0.46 -16.05
N SER A 45 0.40 -0.91 -16.29
CA SER A 45 -0.33 -1.76 -15.35
C SER A 45 -0.91 -2.98 -16.06
N GLY A 46 -0.84 -4.12 -15.38
CA GLY A 46 -1.52 -5.37 -15.76
C GLY A 46 -2.90 -5.52 -15.15
N SER A 47 -3.50 -4.45 -14.61
CA SER A 47 -4.82 -4.48 -13.97
C SER A 47 -5.93 -4.99 -14.92
N PRO A 48 -6.90 -5.77 -14.40
CA PRO A 48 -8.10 -6.12 -15.15
C PRO A 48 -9.03 -4.92 -15.42
N VAL A 49 -8.89 -3.83 -14.67
CA VAL A 49 -9.64 -2.58 -14.85
C VAL A 49 -8.93 -1.70 -15.89
N THR A 50 -9.24 -1.97 -17.16
CA THR A 50 -8.54 -1.43 -18.34
C THR A 50 -9.06 -0.08 -18.87
N ASP A 51 -10.16 0.42 -18.32
CA ASP A 51 -10.72 1.74 -18.64
C ASP A 51 -10.07 2.88 -17.83
N VAL A 52 -9.19 2.56 -16.88
CA VAL A 52 -8.45 3.52 -16.04
C VAL A 52 -6.98 3.60 -16.45
N THR A 53 -6.51 4.83 -16.64
CA THR A 53 -5.10 5.17 -16.84
C THR A 53 -4.46 5.64 -15.55
N GLU A 54 -3.22 5.24 -15.32
CA GLU A 54 -2.42 5.59 -14.15
C GLU A 54 -1.16 6.35 -14.56
N SER A 55 -0.75 7.31 -13.74
CA SER A 55 0.53 8.01 -13.88
C SER A 55 1.12 8.38 -12.52
N ALA A 56 2.44 8.36 -12.42
CA ALA A 56 3.17 8.90 -11.28
C ALA A 56 3.48 10.37 -11.56
N VAL A 57 2.94 11.26 -10.73
CA VAL A 57 3.16 12.70 -10.81
C VAL A 57 4.14 13.09 -9.71
N ARG A 58 5.06 14.01 -10.04
CA ARG A 58 6.01 14.61 -9.09
C ARG A 58 6.00 16.11 -9.24
N VAL A 59 6.02 16.82 -8.11
CA VAL A 59 5.99 18.27 -8.03
C VAL A 59 7.10 18.75 -7.11
N LYS A 60 7.90 19.72 -7.55
CA LYS A 60 8.99 20.28 -6.77
C LYS A 60 8.43 21.24 -5.72
N VAL A 61 8.48 20.82 -4.47
CA VAL A 61 8.10 21.57 -3.28
C VAL A 61 9.23 21.36 -2.26
N PRO A 62 10.27 22.21 -2.27
CA PRO A 62 11.44 22.01 -1.42
C PRO A 62 11.08 22.01 0.07
N LEU A 63 11.80 21.19 0.85
CA LEU A 63 11.67 21.24 2.30
C LEU A 63 12.14 22.59 2.85
N PRO A 64 11.57 23.07 3.96
CA PRO A 64 12.07 24.28 4.61
C PRO A 64 13.48 24.07 5.15
N ALA A 65 14.22 25.16 5.35
CA ALA A 65 15.59 25.10 5.89
C ALA A 65 15.67 24.42 7.27
N SER A 66 14.59 24.48 8.05
CA SER A 66 14.46 23.80 9.35
C SER A 66 14.55 22.28 9.26
N ALA A 67 14.29 21.66 8.10
CA ALA A 67 14.45 20.23 7.89
C ALA A 67 15.91 19.77 8.03
N GLY A 68 16.88 20.67 7.82
CA GLY A 68 18.31 20.36 7.84
C GLY A 68 18.78 19.65 6.57
N PRO A 69 20.02 19.10 6.55
CA PRO A 69 20.55 18.39 5.38
C PRO A 69 19.75 17.13 5.04
N HIS A 70 19.29 17.02 3.79
CA HIS A 70 18.50 15.90 3.30
C HIS A 70 18.81 15.61 1.82
N PRO A 71 18.41 14.45 1.27
CA PRO A 71 18.60 14.15 -0.14
C PRO A 71 17.74 15.08 -1.03
N ALA A 72 18.31 15.61 -2.12
CA ALA A 72 17.59 16.47 -3.06
C ALA A 72 16.36 15.81 -3.72
N ALA A 73 16.27 14.47 -3.70
CA ALA A 73 15.09 13.75 -4.15
C ALA A 73 13.86 14.05 -3.26
N CYS A 74 14.09 14.39 -1.99
CA CYS A 74 13.08 14.67 -0.98
C CYS A 74 12.55 16.11 -1.02
N ASP A 75 13.05 16.94 -1.95
CA ASP A 75 12.46 18.24 -2.32
C ASP A 75 11.27 18.10 -3.31
N TRP A 76 10.86 16.87 -3.58
CA TRP A 76 9.77 16.55 -4.48
C TRP A 76 8.68 15.81 -3.73
N LEU A 77 7.45 16.22 -3.97
CA LEU A 77 6.25 15.49 -3.57
C LEU A 77 5.78 14.65 -4.75
N SER A 78 5.23 13.48 -4.46
CA SER A 78 4.75 12.55 -5.49
C SER A 78 3.33 12.07 -5.16
N TYR A 79 2.61 11.63 -6.19
CA TYR A 79 1.34 10.92 -6.03
C TYR A 79 1.06 10.03 -7.25
N LEU A 80 0.29 8.97 -7.04
CA LEU A 80 -0.31 8.21 -8.15
C LEU A 80 -1.62 8.87 -8.54
N ARG A 81 -1.75 9.17 -9.84
CA ARG A 81 -2.94 9.78 -10.44
C ARG A 81 -3.67 8.74 -11.28
N PHE A 82 -4.91 8.44 -10.90
CA PHE A 82 -5.82 7.56 -11.62
C PHE A 82 -6.94 8.38 -12.26
N ARG A 83 -7.19 8.14 -13.55
CA ARG A 83 -8.30 8.78 -14.30
C ARG A 83 -8.84 7.84 -15.36
N HIS A 84 -10.12 8.00 -15.71
CA HIS A 84 -10.71 7.26 -16.81
C HIS A 84 -10.04 7.67 -18.13
N LYS A 85 -9.81 6.71 -19.05
CA LYS A 85 -9.14 6.95 -20.34
C LYS A 85 -9.82 8.02 -21.20
N ASP A 86 -11.15 8.04 -21.14
CA ASP A 86 -12.02 9.01 -21.86
C ASP A 86 -12.31 10.27 -21.02
N GLY A 87 -11.81 10.33 -19.79
CA GLY A 87 -11.89 11.50 -18.94
C GLY A 87 -10.92 12.61 -19.38
N PRO A 88 -11.10 13.84 -18.87
CA PRO A 88 -10.25 14.97 -19.23
C PRO A 88 -8.79 14.72 -18.84
N ALA A 89 -7.86 15.24 -19.65
CA ALA A 89 -6.43 15.17 -19.36
C ALA A 89 -5.99 16.16 -18.27
N SER A 90 -6.71 17.28 -18.10
CA SER A 90 -6.46 18.28 -17.07
C SER A 90 -7.31 18.00 -15.83
N SER A 91 -6.68 17.92 -14.67
CA SER A 91 -7.38 17.71 -13.39
C SER A 91 -8.37 18.81 -13.05
N ALA A 92 -8.11 20.05 -13.47
CA ALA A 92 -9.06 21.15 -13.30
C ALA A 92 -10.39 20.92 -14.05
N ALA A 93 -10.41 20.08 -15.09
CA ALA A 93 -11.60 19.73 -15.85
C ALA A 93 -12.31 18.46 -15.34
N ALA A 94 -11.70 17.68 -14.43
CA ALA A 94 -12.35 16.52 -13.81
C ALA A 94 -13.57 16.94 -12.98
N ASP A 95 -14.60 16.10 -12.88
CA ASP A 95 -15.81 16.39 -12.10
C ASP A 95 -15.50 16.54 -10.61
N ARG A 96 -14.66 15.64 -10.09
CA ARG A 96 -14.10 15.62 -8.73
C ARG A 96 -12.69 15.05 -8.74
N ILE A 97 -11.96 15.32 -7.67
CA ILE A 97 -10.64 14.77 -7.39
C ILE A 97 -10.66 14.23 -5.96
N LEU A 98 -10.50 12.93 -5.76
CA LEU A 98 -10.30 12.35 -4.44
C LEU A 98 -8.81 12.40 -4.12
N VAL A 99 -8.44 12.99 -2.98
CA VAL A 99 -7.06 13.12 -2.50
C VAL A 99 -6.93 12.25 -1.26
N ALA A 100 -6.16 11.17 -1.37
CA ALA A 100 -6.08 10.12 -0.34
C ALA A 100 -4.71 10.11 0.35
N GLN A 101 -4.74 10.21 1.68
CA GLN A 101 -3.59 9.97 2.56
C GLN A 101 -3.48 8.47 2.90
N PRO A 102 -2.27 7.88 2.81
CA PRO A 102 -2.05 6.49 3.21
C PRO A 102 -2.12 6.24 4.72
N GLY A 103 -2.40 4.99 5.07
CA GLY A 103 -2.35 4.43 6.43
C GLY A 103 -0.94 4.32 7.02
N ILE A 104 -0.79 3.71 8.19
CA ILE A 104 0.54 3.51 8.81
C ILE A 104 1.38 2.52 7.99
N LEU A 105 2.65 2.85 7.71
CA LEU A 105 3.57 2.02 6.90
C LEU A 105 3.04 1.70 5.48
N GLU A 106 2.11 2.50 4.99
CA GLU A 106 1.47 2.35 3.68
C GLU A 106 1.96 3.45 2.73
N GLY A 107 2.12 3.09 1.47
CA GLY A 107 2.47 4.00 0.37
C GLY A 107 1.36 4.12 -0.67
N ALA A 108 1.58 4.99 -1.66
CA ALA A 108 0.57 5.31 -2.67
C ALA A 108 0.11 4.09 -3.49
N GLY A 109 0.99 3.08 -3.66
CA GLY A 109 0.68 1.85 -4.41
C GLY A 109 -0.50 1.08 -3.84
N ALA A 110 -0.73 1.13 -2.52
CA ALA A 110 -1.80 0.39 -1.86
C ALA A 110 -3.21 0.75 -2.34
N PHE A 111 -3.41 2.00 -2.79
CA PHE A 111 -4.70 2.49 -3.27
C PHE A 111 -5.10 1.99 -4.65
N ASP A 112 -4.27 1.21 -5.32
CA ASP A 112 -4.47 0.89 -6.72
C ASP A 112 -5.86 0.28 -7.05
N SER A 113 -6.29 -0.77 -6.33
CA SER A 113 -7.59 -1.42 -6.60
C SER A 113 -8.75 -0.46 -6.33
N VAL A 114 -8.82 0.15 -5.14
CA VAL A 114 -9.90 1.10 -4.79
C VAL A 114 -9.94 2.32 -5.72
N ALA A 115 -8.78 2.84 -6.14
CA ALA A 115 -8.71 3.99 -7.05
C ALA A 115 -9.27 3.63 -8.44
N ARG A 116 -8.84 2.49 -9.01
CA ARG A 116 -9.32 2.01 -10.31
C ARG A 116 -10.81 1.69 -10.28
N ASN A 117 -11.25 0.96 -9.27
CA ASN A 117 -12.64 0.58 -9.10
C ASN A 117 -13.54 1.81 -8.95
N THR A 118 -13.10 2.81 -8.16
CA THR A 118 -13.84 4.06 -7.93
C THR A 118 -13.95 4.89 -9.21
N VAL A 119 -12.84 5.07 -9.93
CA VAL A 119 -12.82 5.83 -11.20
C VAL A 119 -13.68 5.15 -12.27
N SER A 120 -13.57 3.82 -12.43
CA SER A 120 -14.40 3.07 -13.37
C SER A 120 -15.89 3.13 -12.99
N ALA A 121 -16.22 2.99 -11.71
CA ALA A 121 -17.59 3.08 -11.22
C ALA A 121 -18.22 4.46 -11.46
N ALA A 122 -17.48 5.54 -11.21
CA ALA A 122 -17.95 6.90 -11.47
C ALA A 122 -18.21 7.14 -12.97
N ALA A 123 -17.33 6.63 -13.84
CA ALA A 123 -17.47 6.76 -15.29
C ALA A 123 -18.72 6.06 -15.83
N ARG A 124 -19.11 4.91 -15.25
CA ARG A 124 -20.39 4.24 -15.58
C ARG A 124 -21.62 5.09 -15.27
N SER A 125 -21.50 6.04 -14.34
CA SER A 125 -22.54 7.02 -14.00
C SER A 125 -22.39 8.35 -14.75
N GLY A 126 -21.52 8.41 -15.76
CA GLY A 126 -21.28 9.60 -16.57
C GLY A 126 -20.45 10.69 -15.87
N LYS A 127 -19.70 10.34 -14.83
CA LYS A 127 -18.79 11.24 -14.11
C LYS A 127 -17.34 10.87 -14.37
N HIS A 128 -16.52 11.84 -14.73
CA HIS A 128 -15.08 11.66 -14.90
C HIS A 128 -14.34 12.29 -13.73
N ILE A 129 -14.11 11.48 -12.71
CA ILE A 129 -13.34 11.85 -11.53
C ILE A 129 -11.87 11.45 -11.67
N GLU A 130 -11.04 11.99 -10.80
CA GLU A 130 -9.68 11.52 -10.55
C GLU A 130 -9.53 11.01 -9.12
N PHE A 131 -8.61 10.06 -8.93
CA PHE A 131 -8.16 9.63 -7.62
C PHE A 131 -6.65 9.88 -7.52
N TRP A 132 -6.23 10.56 -6.47
CA TRP A 132 -4.84 10.91 -6.18
C TRP A 132 -4.43 10.23 -4.88
N ALA A 133 -3.62 9.17 -4.99
CA ALA A 133 -3.01 8.52 -3.84
C ALA A 133 -1.68 9.19 -3.52
N LEU A 134 -1.61 9.90 -2.40
CA LEU A 134 -0.44 10.68 -2.02
C LEU A 134 0.70 9.75 -1.60
N ASP A 135 1.92 10.13 -1.97
CA ASP A 135 3.15 9.49 -1.53
C ASP A 135 3.81 10.35 -0.46
N ARG A 136 4.13 9.77 0.70
CA ARG A 136 4.73 10.55 1.78
C ARG A 136 6.14 10.94 1.43
N ARG A 137 6.55 12.11 1.90
CA ARG A 137 7.84 12.70 1.52
C ARG A 137 9.04 11.80 1.84
N SER A 138 8.97 11.02 2.92
CA SER A 138 9.94 9.98 3.31
C SER A 138 10.22 8.96 2.21
N ASN A 139 9.25 8.66 1.35
CA ASN A 139 9.35 7.66 0.29
C ASN A 139 10.35 8.07 -0.80
N CYS A 140 10.81 9.33 -0.81
CA CYS A 140 11.98 9.76 -1.58
C CYS A 140 13.25 8.94 -1.32
N LEU A 141 13.33 8.24 -0.17
CA LEU A 141 14.45 7.41 0.25
C LEU A 141 14.37 5.98 -0.30
N GLU A 142 13.24 5.60 -0.87
CA GLU A 142 12.99 4.24 -1.35
C GLU A 142 13.66 3.99 -2.71
N ASP A 143 14.18 2.78 -2.88
CA ASP A 143 14.86 2.37 -4.10
C ASP A 143 14.10 1.22 -4.76
N GLY A 144 13.12 1.56 -5.60
CA GLY A 144 12.37 0.59 -6.40
C GLY A 144 13.15 -0.02 -7.58
N THR A 145 14.44 0.28 -7.77
CA THR A 145 15.21 -0.13 -8.96
C THR A 145 15.21 -1.65 -9.16
N GLY A 146 15.44 -2.42 -8.09
CA GLY A 146 15.50 -3.88 -8.14
C GLY A 146 14.16 -4.50 -8.51
N ILE A 147 13.07 -4.07 -7.88
CA ILE A 147 11.70 -4.53 -8.18
C ILE A 147 11.35 -4.23 -9.64
N GLN A 148 11.52 -2.98 -10.07
CA GLN A 148 11.16 -2.54 -11.42
C GLN A 148 12.00 -3.23 -12.50
N ALA A 149 13.27 -3.51 -12.24
CA ALA A 149 14.10 -4.28 -13.16
C ALA A 149 13.69 -5.76 -13.22
N GLY A 150 13.38 -6.36 -12.07
CA GLY A 150 12.87 -7.73 -11.99
C GLY A 150 11.55 -7.89 -12.75
N LEU A 151 10.63 -6.92 -12.63
CA LEU A 151 9.38 -6.89 -13.38
C LEU A 151 9.62 -6.82 -14.90
N ARG A 152 10.48 -5.90 -15.37
CA ARG A 152 10.84 -5.78 -16.80
C ARG A 152 11.51 -7.05 -17.34
N ALA A 153 12.39 -7.66 -16.55
CA ALA A 153 13.13 -8.86 -16.92
C ALA A 153 12.31 -10.15 -16.76
N LYS A 154 11.16 -10.09 -16.07
CA LYS A 154 10.39 -11.25 -15.60
C LYS A 154 11.25 -12.21 -14.79
N ASP A 155 12.06 -11.65 -13.88
CA ASP A 155 13.00 -12.38 -13.03
C ASP A 155 13.04 -11.79 -11.62
N THR A 156 12.38 -12.44 -10.66
CA THR A 156 12.39 -12.02 -9.26
C THR A 156 13.77 -12.10 -8.63
N ARG A 157 14.63 -13.02 -9.07
CA ARG A 157 15.99 -13.14 -8.52
C ARG A 157 16.84 -11.92 -8.85
N LEU A 158 16.54 -11.20 -9.93
CA LEU A 158 17.19 -9.92 -10.23
C LEU A 158 16.98 -8.89 -9.13
N ALA A 159 15.77 -8.80 -8.57
CA ALA A 159 15.49 -7.92 -7.45
C ALA A 159 16.28 -8.35 -6.21
N VAL A 160 16.25 -9.64 -5.86
CA VAL A 160 17.02 -10.16 -4.72
C VAL A 160 18.52 -9.92 -4.90
N ASP A 161 19.06 -10.17 -6.09
CA ASP A 161 20.48 -9.95 -6.36
C ASP A 161 20.88 -8.46 -6.27
N TYR A 162 20.00 -7.55 -6.70
CA TYR A 162 20.22 -6.11 -6.58
C TYR A 162 20.30 -5.68 -5.10
N TYR A 163 19.28 -6.02 -4.31
CA TYR A 163 19.18 -5.58 -2.91
C TYR A 163 20.17 -6.30 -1.99
N TYR A 164 20.43 -7.59 -2.22
CA TYR A 164 21.18 -8.42 -1.26
C TYR A 164 22.57 -8.84 -1.74
N ARG A 165 22.86 -8.74 -3.03
CA ARG A 165 24.14 -9.23 -3.61
C ARG A 165 24.91 -8.18 -4.39
N GLN A 166 24.52 -6.90 -4.28
CA GLN A 166 25.21 -5.78 -4.92
C GLN A 166 25.32 -5.92 -6.45
N LYS A 167 24.37 -6.66 -7.06
CA LYS A 167 24.27 -6.77 -8.51
C LYS A 167 23.92 -5.40 -9.08
N GLU A 168 24.66 -5.00 -10.10
CA GLU A 168 24.41 -3.75 -10.79
C GLU A 168 23.22 -3.89 -11.74
N VAL A 169 22.32 -2.92 -11.69
CA VAL A 169 21.13 -2.81 -12.55
C VAL A 169 21.11 -1.40 -13.12
N ASP A 170 21.07 -1.28 -14.44
CA ASP A 170 21.03 0.02 -15.14
C ASP A 170 22.11 1.02 -14.65
N GLY A 171 23.32 0.51 -14.35
CA GLY A 171 24.46 1.30 -13.87
C GLY A 171 24.36 1.71 -12.39
N ARG A 172 23.38 1.20 -11.65
CA ARG A 172 23.15 1.48 -10.22
C ARG A 172 23.40 0.23 -9.39
N LYS A 173 23.93 0.42 -8.19
CA LYS A 173 23.98 -0.61 -7.14
C LYS A 173 23.14 -0.14 -5.97
N PHE A 174 22.53 -1.08 -5.27
CA PHE A 174 21.77 -0.77 -4.07
C PHE A 174 22.70 -0.16 -3.01
N ALA A 175 22.38 1.05 -2.57
CA ALA A 175 23.17 1.79 -1.59
C ALA A 175 23.10 1.20 -0.17
N GLY A 176 22.29 0.15 0.02
CA GLY A 176 21.91 -0.37 1.33
C GLY A 176 20.67 0.33 1.88
N TYR A 177 20.03 -0.31 2.85
CA TYR A 177 18.98 0.30 3.65
C TYR A 177 19.60 1.40 4.53
N GLN A 178 19.00 2.59 4.55
CA GLN A 178 19.54 3.74 5.28
C GLN A 178 19.44 3.50 6.79
N THR A 179 20.51 3.80 7.51
CA THR A 179 20.53 3.72 8.97
C THR A 179 19.84 4.91 9.61
N ASN A 180 19.54 4.80 10.92
CA ASN A 180 18.90 5.86 11.68
C ASN A 180 19.63 7.22 11.59
N ASP A 181 20.96 7.21 11.48
CA ASP A 181 21.78 8.43 11.36
C ASP A 181 21.76 9.01 9.94
N GLN A 182 21.63 8.17 8.92
CA GLN A 182 21.52 8.62 7.52
C GLN A 182 20.18 9.31 7.23
N VAL A 183 19.16 9.03 8.06
CA VAL A 183 17.83 9.65 7.98
C VAL A 183 17.59 10.67 9.10
N ALA A 184 18.65 11.30 9.61
CA ALA A 184 18.58 12.27 10.71
C ALA A 184 17.51 13.36 10.51
N TRP A 185 17.32 13.82 9.27
CA TRP A 185 16.33 14.85 8.92
C TRP A 185 14.87 14.44 9.18
N LEU A 186 14.54 13.14 9.22
CA LEU A 186 13.19 12.66 9.53
C LEU A 186 12.74 13.03 10.95
N GLN A 187 13.65 13.39 11.85
CA GLN A 187 13.30 13.97 13.15
C GLN A 187 12.58 15.31 13.05
N ASN A 188 12.53 15.92 11.87
CA ASN A 188 11.82 17.17 11.59
C ASN A 188 10.61 16.96 10.67
N VAL A 189 10.32 15.72 10.26
CA VAL A 189 9.20 15.38 9.37
C VAL A 189 8.10 14.75 10.21
N GLY A 190 7.25 15.62 10.74
CA GLY A 190 6.16 15.27 11.63
C GLY A 190 4.78 15.50 11.05
N LEU A 191 3.82 15.72 11.94
CA LEU A 191 2.42 15.99 11.58
C LEU A 191 2.30 17.24 10.70
N GLU A 192 2.85 18.38 11.16
CA GLU A 192 2.81 19.66 10.44
C GLU A 192 3.34 19.53 9.01
N GLN A 193 4.56 18.99 8.84
CA GLN A 193 5.17 18.84 7.51
C GLN A 193 4.30 17.96 6.60
N THR A 194 3.66 16.92 7.14
CA THR A 194 2.83 16.00 6.36
C THR A 194 1.56 16.67 5.83
N VAL A 195 0.85 17.44 6.67
CA VAL A 195 -0.34 18.17 6.22
C VAL A 195 0.02 19.38 5.35
N ARG A 196 1.18 19.99 5.58
CA ARG A 196 1.76 21.05 4.73
C ARG A 196 2.06 20.52 3.33
N ASP A 197 2.67 19.36 3.23
CA ASP A 197 3.00 18.70 1.96
C ASP A 197 1.74 18.45 1.12
N GLN A 198 0.68 17.93 1.75
CA GLN A 198 -0.61 17.76 1.07
C GLN A 198 -1.14 19.08 0.52
N TYR A 199 -1.17 20.14 1.34
CA TYR A 199 -1.67 21.45 0.91
C TYR A 199 -0.83 22.01 -0.23
N ASP A 200 0.50 22.00 -0.12
CA ASP A 200 1.38 22.59 -1.11
C ASP A 200 1.30 21.83 -2.43
N LEU A 201 1.16 20.50 -2.40
CA LEU A 201 0.87 19.70 -3.59
C LEU A 201 -0.47 20.12 -4.22
N MET A 202 -1.53 20.22 -3.42
CA MET A 202 -2.86 20.64 -3.90
C MET A 202 -2.83 22.05 -4.51
N VAL A 203 -2.15 23.00 -3.89
CA VAL A 203 -1.98 24.38 -4.41
C VAL A 203 -1.17 24.38 -5.70
N ARG A 204 -0.13 23.55 -5.82
CA ARG A 204 0.67 23.49 -7.04
C ARG A 204 -0.08 22.90 -8.22
N GLU A 205 -0.86 21.84 -8.00
CA GLU A 205 -1.62 21.19 -9.07
C GLU A 205 -2.89 21.96 -9.43
N LEU A 206 -3.58 22.56 -8.44
CA LEU A 206 -4.76 23.41 -8.66
C LEU A 206 -4.65 24.72 -7.86
N PRO A 207 -4.01 25.77 -8.42
CA PRO A 207 -3.75 27.02 -7.69
C PRO A 207 -4.98 27.80 -7.24
N ASP A 208 -6.11 27.69 -7.97
CA ASP A 208 -7.35 28.37 -7.62
C ASP A 208 -8.06 27.65 -6.46
N GLN A 209 -8.09 28.33 -5.31
CA GLN A 209 -8.73 27.85 -4.08
C GLN A 209 -10.22 27.55 -4.26
N ALA A 210 -10.96 28.37 -4.99
CA ALA A 210 -12.38 28.15 -5.21
C ALA A 210 -12.64 26.92 -6.09
N VAL A 211 -11.68 26.57 -6.96
CA VAL A 211 -11.70 25.31 -7.71
C VAL A 211 -11.41 24.13 -6.78
N ARG A 212 -10.39 24.21 -5.92
CA ARG A 212 -10.08 23.17 -4.93
C ARG A 212 -11.27 22.89 -4.03
N LYS A 213 -11.82 23.92 -3.38
CA LYS A 213 -12.99 23.85 -2.50
C LYS A 213 -14.23 23.23 -3.15
N ARG A 214 -14.36 23.31 -4.48
CA ARG A 214 -15.49 22.74 -5.23
C ARG A 214 -15.25 21.31 -5.69
N LYS A 215 -14.00 20.94 -5.97
CA LYS A 215 -13.67 19.70 -6.70
C LYS A 215 -12.96 18.65 -5.85
N MET A 216 -12.15 19.07 -4.89
CA MET A 216 -11.30 18.15 -4.12
C MET A 216 -12.08 17.58 -2.95
N MET A 217 -12.11 16.25 -2.83
CA MET A 217 -12.56 15.53 -1.64
C MET A 217 -11.32 14.94 -0.99
N CYS A 218 -11.13 15.15 0.30
CA CYS A 218 -9.90 14.78 1.00
C CYS A 218 -10.18 13.67 1.98
N GLY A 219 -9.32 12.67 2.06
CA GLY A 219 -9.58 11.50 2.86
C GLY A 219 -8.38 10.60 2.96
N GLY A 220 -8.60 9.39 3.43
CA GLY A 220 -7.53 8.41 3.52
C GLY A 220 -7.91 7.15 4.25
N HIS A 221 -6.97 6.23 4.28
CA HIS A 221 -7.06 4.96 4.97
C HIS A 221 -6.43 5.03 6.34
N SER A 222 -7.07 4.44 7.36
CA SER A 222 -6.46 4.29 8.68
C SER A 222 -5.94 5.64 9.24
N LEU A 223 -4.63 5.78 9.44
CA LEU A 223 -3.95 7.03 9.79
C LEU A 223 -4.30 8.21 8.86
N GLY A 224 -4.56 7.96 7.59
CA GLY A 224 -4.96 8.96 6.61
C GLY A 224 -6.26 9.69 6.96
N GLY A 225 -7.19 9.06 7.69
CA GLY A 225 -8.37 9.73 8.25
C GLY A 225 -8.00 10.75 9.34
N VAL A 226 -7.03 10.41 10.18
CA VAL A 226 -6.52 11.28 11.23
C VAL A 226 -5.73 12.45 10.65
N LEU A 227 -4.87 12.19 9.66
CA LEU A 227 -4.16 13.23 8.92
C LEU A 227 -5.12 14.16 8.17
N THR A 228 -6.19 13.62 7.59
CA THR A 228 -7.24 14.43 6.95
C THR A 228 -7.96 15.33 7.96
N ALA A 229 -8.19 14.85 9.18
CA ALA A 229 -8.77 15.66 10.24
C ALA A 229 -7.84 16.81 10.65
N PHE A 230 -6.56 16.54 10.87
CA PHE A 230 -5.59 17.60 11.15
C PHE A 230 -5.46 18.57 9.99
N PHE A 231 -5.41 18.08 8.75
CA PHE A 231 -5.43 18.91 7.56
C PHE A 231 -6.65 19.84 7.59
N ALA A 232 -7.85 19.30 7.82
CA ALA A 232 -9.08 20.08 7.85
C ALA A 232 -9.08 21.20 8.90
N THR A 233 -8.43 20.99 10.05
CA THR A 233 -8.35 21.98 11.13
C THR A 233 -7.19 22.97 10.99
N TRP A 234 -6.27 22.74 10.06
CA TRP A 234 -5.01 23.49 9.95
C TRP A 234 -5.17 24.87 9.31
N ASP A 235 -4.47 25.85 9.84
CA ASP A 235 -4.20 27.19 9.29
C ASP A 235 -2.79 27.21 8.68
N PHE A 236 -2.69 27.59 7.42
CA PHE A 236 -1.54 27.34 6.58
C PHE A 236 -0.78 28.61 6.17
N ASP A 237 -1.30 29.79 6.47
CA ASP A 237 -0.63 31.08 6.28
C ASP A 237 -0.18 31.76 7.59
N GLY A 238 -0.57 31.21 8.75
CA GLY A 238 -0.22 31.71 10.07
C GLY A 238 -1.04 32.93 10.50
N ASP A 239 -2.03 33.34 9.72
CA ASP A 239 -3.00 34.38 10.04
C ASP A 239 -4.37 33.75 10.32
N HIS A 240 -4.58 33.37 11.57
CA HIS A 240 -5.80 32.72 12.06
C HIS A 240 -7.09 33.57 11.87
N SER A 241 -6.97 34.82 11.39
CA SER A 241 -8.11 35.65 11.03
C SER A 241 -8.60 35.42 9.60
N THR A 242 -7.80 34.75 8.76
CA THR A 242 -8.20 34.34 7.42
C THR A 242 -8.70 32.89 7.42
N ALA A 243 -9.26 32.47 6.29
CA ALA A 243 -9.75 31.11 6.12
C ALA A 243 -9.55 30.62 4.68
N GLY A 244 -8.89 31.40 3.83
CA GLY A 244 -8.76 31.06 2.41
C GLY A 244 -7.85 29.85 2.21
N ASP A 245 -6.84 29.75 3.04
CA ASP A 245 -5.84 28.70 3.15
C ASP A 245 -6.26 27.58 4.12
N ALA A 246 -7.11 27.86 5.12
CA ALA A 246 -7.63 26.87 6.06
C ALA A 246 -8.01 25.55 5.38
N GLY A 247 -7.57 24.42 5.94
CA GLY A 247 -7.67 23.12 5.27
C GLY A 247 -9.09 22.69 4.93
N TYR A 248 -10.07 22.95 5.82
CA TYR A 248 -11.48 22.69 5.53
C TYR A 248 -12.01 23.50 4.35
N ASN A 249 -11.37 24.62 4.00
CA ASN A 249 -11.65 25.43 2.82
C ASN A 249 -10.88 24.99 1.58
N GLN A 250 -10.11 23.91 1.63
CA GLN A 250 -9.48 23.32 0.44
C GLN A 250 -10.27 22.15 -0.14
N CYS A 251 -11.16 21.54 0.64
CA CYS A 251 -11.90 20.34 0.24
C CYS A 251 -13.43 20.54 0.34
N SER A 252 -14.19 19.91 -0.56
CA SER A 252 -15.65 19.92 -0.62
C SER A 252 -16.32 18.84 0.23
N GLY A 253 -15.56 17.86 0.69
CA GLY A 253 -16.06 16.67 1.39
C GLY A 253 -14.90 15.80 1.88
N TYR A 254 -15.20 14.91 2.81
CA TYR A 254 -14.25 13.95 3.36
C TYR A 254 -14.66 12.50 3.13
N PHE A 255 -13.67 11.61 3.02
CA PHE A 255 -13.90 10.18 3.00
C PHE A 255 -12.92 9.46 3.92
N ALA A 256 -13.40 8.45 4.65
CA ALA A 256 -12.60 7.66 5.58
C ALA A 256 -12.71 6.18 5.20
N LEU A 257 -11.56 5.53 5.03
CA LEU A 257 -11.44 4.10 4.72
C LEU A 257 -10.91 3.37 5.95
N ASP A 258 -11.78 2.59 6.58
CA ASP A 258 -11.58 1.89 7.85
C ASP A 258 -10.98 2.77 8.95
N THR A 259 -11.57 3.95 9.12
CA THR A 259 -11.11 5.02 10.02
C THR A 259 -12.20 6.07 10.20
N ARG A 260 -11.88 7.15 10.91
CA ARG A 260 -12.71 8.37 11.00
C ARG A 260 -11.91 9.61 10.70
N ILE A 261 -12.62 10.64 10.26
CA ILE A 261 -12.12 12.01 10.24
C ILE A 261 -12.15 12.54 11.67
N SER A 262 -11.10 12.25 12.42
CA SER A 262 -10.91 12.69 13.80
C SER A 262 -9.44 12.98 14.07
N THR A 263 -9.14 14.03 14.82
CA THR A 263 -7.77 14.34 15.29
C THR A 263 -7.29 13.40 16.39
N ARG A 264 -8.07 12.35 16.70
CA ARG A 264 -7.71 11.28 17.62
C ARG A 264 -7.47 10.00 16.84
N LEU A 265 -6.45 9.26 17.24
CA LEU A 265 -6.33 7.86 16.86
C LEU A 265 -7.57 7.10 17.37
N PRO A 266 -8.11 6.13 16.62
CA PRO A 266 -9.18 5.25 17.11
C PRO A 266 -8.79 4.66 18.48
N SER A 267 -9.76 4.39 19.36
CA SER A 267 -9.45 3.73 20.64
C SER A 267 -8.76 2.40 20.37
N GLY A 268 -7.62 2.12 21.00
CA GLY A 268 -6.80 0.94 20.69
C GLY A 268 -5.90 1.07 19.44
N GLY A 269 -5.99 2.18 18.71
CA GLY A 269 -5.00 2.66 17.74
C GLY A 269 -4.02 3.67 18.34
N GLU A 270 -4.01 3.82 19.67
CA GLU A 270 -2.91 4.50 20.36
C GLU A 270 -1.61 3.88 19.89
N PHE A 271 -0.75 4.71 19.30
CA PHE A 271 0.59 4.27 18.97
C PHE A 271 1.23 3.78 20.28
N PRO A 272 1.55 2.48 20.42
CA PRO A 272 1.76 1.95 21.76
C PRO A 272 2.97 2.65 22.37
N GLU A 273 2.87 3.09 23.62
CA GLU A 273 4.05 3.54 24.38
C GLU A 273 5.16 2.49 24.34
N ASP A 274 4.82 1.21 24.11
CA ASP A 274 5.76 0.12 23.92
C ASP A 274 6.69 0.30 22.70
N TRP A 275 6.25 0.99 21.65
CA TRP A 275 7.05 1.25 20.44
C TRP A 275 7.92 2.50 20.60
N VAL A 276 7.39 3.54 21.26
CA VAL A 276 8.16 4.75 21.61
C VAL A 276 7.97 5.06 23.11
N PRO A 277 8.76 4.45 24.00
CA PRO A 277 8.60 4.60 25.46
C PRO A 277 8.82 6.00 26.02
N LEU A 278 9.32 6.93 25.20
CA LEU A 278 9.48 8.33 25.59
C LEU A 278 8.18 9.13 25.50
N LEU A 279 7.12 8.60 24.86
CA LEU A 279 5.81 9.25 24.76
C LEU A 279 5.25 9.65 26.14
N ARG A 280 5.36 8.77 27.14
CA ARG A 280 4.94 9.02 28.53
C ARG A 280 5.62 10.20 29.23
N PHE A 281 6.73 10.68 28.67
CA PHE A 281 7.49 11.82 29.21
C PHE A 281 7.24 13.12 28.42
N GLY A 282 6.37 13.10 27.40
CA GLY A 282 5.93 14.25 26.64
C GLY A 282 6.84 14.65 25.47
N ALA A 283 6.40 15.66 24.72
CA ALA A 283 6.97 16.06 23.43
C ALA A 283 8.48 16.37 23.48
N GLY A 284 8.94 17.09 24.50
CA GLY A 284 10.36 17.42 24.64
C GLY A 284 11.26 16.19 24.82
N ALA A 285 10.79 15.16 25.53
CA ALA A 285 11.53 13.92 25.71
C ALA A 285 11.58 13.09 24.42
N VAL A 286 10.47 13.01 23.69
CA VAL A 286 10.41 12.35 22.37
C VAL A 286 11.36 13.05 21.39
N GLN A 287 11.29 14.38 21.30
CA GLN A 287 12.15 15.17 20.42
C GLN A 287 13.64 14.94 20.75
N ALA A 288 14.03 15.00 22.03
CA ALA A 288 15.39 14.69 22.43
C ALA A 288 15.80 13.25 22.08
N GLY A 289 14.87 12.29 22.20
CA GLY A 289 15.08 10.90 21.79
C GLY A 289 15.35 10.75 20.30
N LEU A 290 14.60 11.47 19.45
CA LEU A 290 14.81 11.52 18.01
C LEU A 290 16.13 12.21 17.65
N GLU A 291 16.44 13.34 18.29
CA GLU A 291 17.69 14.10 18.08
C GLU A 291 18.93 13.28 18.42
N THR A 292 18.90 12.56 19.54
CA THR A 292 19.99 11.68 19.97
C THR A 292 20.04 10.35 19.20
N GLY A 293 18.97 10.01 18.46
CA GLY A 293 18.84 8.73 17.74
C GLY A 293 18.51 7.53 18.62
N VAL A 294 18.20 7.74 19.91
CA VAL A 294 17.72 6.68 20.83
C VAL A 294 16.34 6.20 20.42
N VAL A 295 15.49 7.12 19.93
CA VAL A 295 14.25 6.78 19.24
C VAL A 295 14.57 6.66 17.74
N PRO A 296 14.21 5.56 17.07
CA PRO A 296 14.34 5.45 15.62
C PRO A 296 13.56 6.58 14.94
N ARG A 297 14.17 7.25 13.98
CA ARG A 297 13.56 8.35 13.21
C ARG A 297 12.66 7.84 12.07
N ALA A 298 12.92 6.61 11.62
CA ALA A 298 11.99 5.80 10.85
C ALA A 298 11.42 4.69 11.73
N LEU A 299 10.10 4.55 11.72
CA LEU A 299 9.37 3.60 12.53
C LEU A 299 9.81 2.18 12.17
N SER A 300 10.33 1.47 13.16
CA SER A 300 10.85 0.12 12.98
C SER A 300 10.81 -0.66 14.28
N ALA A 301 10.59 -1.96 14.13
CA ALA A 301 10.74 -2.98 15.15
C ALA A 301 11.92 -3.90 14.78
N PRO A 302 12.48 -4.66 15.74
CA PRO A 302 13.63 -5.53 15.49
C PRO A 302 13.41 -6.62 14.42
N ALA A 303 12.15 -6.98 14.14
CA ALA A 303 11.74 -7.94 13.12
C ALA A 303 10.30 -7.65 12.65
N VAL A 304 9.87 -8.26 11.54
CA VAL A 304 8.56 -8.09 10.87
C VAL A 304 8.33 -6.71 10.29
N ILE A 305 8.57 -5.64 11.06
CA ILE A 305 8.31 -4.25 10.68
C ILE A 305 9.62 -3.48 10.63
N ASN A 306 10.24 -3.36 9.47
CA ASN A 306 11.36 -2.46 9.20
C ASN A 306 11.57 -2.30 7.70
N THR A 307 12.48 -1.40 7.32
CA THR A 307 12.79 -1.08 5.92
C THR A 307 13.10 -2.32 5.07
N GLU A 308 13.85 -3.28 5.59
CA GLU A 308 14.20 -4.51 4.85
C GLU A 308 12.98 -5.42 4.68
N THR A 309 12.19 -5.64 5.73
CA THR A 309 11.02 -6.54 5.66
C THR A 309 9.87 -5.95 4.87
N MET A 310 9.70 -4.63 4.87
CA MET A 310 8.72 -3.96 4.02
C MET A 310 9.07 -4.09 2.53
N ASN A 311 10.35 -3.96 2.17
CA ASN A 311 10.80 -4.21 0.79
C ASN A 311 10.69 -5.70 0.40
N LEU A 312 10.85 -6.63 1.36
CA LEU A 312 10.63 -8.06 1.09
C LEU A 312 9.18 -8.37 0.68
N LEU A 313 8.19 -7.60 1.13
CA LEU A 313 6.79 -7.74 0.67
C LEU A 313 6.66 -7.39 -0.82
N ALA A 314 7.35 -6.36 -1.29
CA ALA A 314 7.41 -6.04 -2.73
C ALA A 314 8.09 -7.15 -3.55
N ILE A 315 9.15 -7.77 -3.02
CA ILE A 315 9.81 -8.93 -3.67
C ILE A 315 8.88 -10.15 -3.71
N ALA A 316 8.12 -10.42 -2.63
CA ALA A 316 7.13 -11.49 -2.59
C ALA A 316 5.98 -11.22 -3.57
N GLY A 317 5.49 -9.99 -3.62
CA GLY A 317 4.53 -9.51 -4.62
C GLY A 317 5.03 -9.74 -6.04
N LEU A 318 6.29 -9.37 -6.33
CA LEU A 318 6.91 -9.59 -7.64
C LEU A 318 6.98 -11.08 -8.01
N ALA A 319 7.34 -11.96 -7.07
CA ALA A 319 7.35 -13.41 -7.29
C ALA A 319 5.96 -13.95 -7.65
N ALA A 320 4.95 -13.60 -6.84
CA ALA A 320 3.57 -14.02 -7.06
C ALA A 320 3.00 -13.44 -8.36
N ARG A 321 3.40 -12.22 -8.72
CA ARG A 321 2.96 -11.54 -9.93
C ARG A 321 3.49 -12.21 -11.21
N LEU A 322 4.75 -12.65 -11.19
CA LEU A 322 5.43 -13.22 -12.35
C LEU A 322 5.15 -14.70 -12.55
N ASP A 323 5.12 -15.49 -11.48
CA ASP A 323 4.90 -16.94 -11.51
C ASP A 323 4.14 -17.43 -10.26
N PRO A 324 2.83 -17.17 -10.14
CA PRO A 324 2.05 -17.44 -8.93
C PRO A 324 2.02 -18.93 -8.55
N GLY A 325 2.06 -19.82 -9.55
CA GLY A 325 2.04 -21.28 -9.36
C GLY A 325 3.42 -21.92 -9.23
N GLY A 326 4.49 -21.19 -9.53
CA GLY A 326 5.86 -21.67 -9.41
C GLY A 326 6.29 -21.91 -7.97
N LEU A 327 7.18 -22.88 -7.76
CA LEU A 327 7.78 -23.16 -6.45
C LEU A 327 8.56 -21.92 -5.98
N SER A 328 8.18 -21.38 -4.84
CA SER A 328 8.88 -20.25 -4.24
C SER A 328 10.21 -20.69 -3.67
N ASP A 329 11.27 -19.97 -4.05
CA ASP A 329 12.61 -20.15 -3.51
C ASP A 329 13.02 -18.98 -2.60
N LEU A 330 12.17 -17.99 -2.35
CA LEU A 330 12.49 -16.76 -1.63
C LEU A 330 13.13 -17.03 -0.26
N ALA A 331 12.57 -17.96 0.51
CA ALA A 331 13.08 -18.38 1.83
C ALA A 331 14.50 -19.00 1.80
N THR A 332 14.99 -19.38 0.61
CA THR A 332 16.32 -19.96 0.40
C THR A 332 17.23 -19.08 -0.46
N TYR A 333 16.65 -18.23 -1.31
CA TYR A 333 17.36 -17.37 -2.24
C TYR A 333 17.61 -15.98 -1.67
N VAL A 334 16.80 -15.47 -0.74
CA VAL A 334 17.16 -14.29 0.05
C VAL A 334 18.28 -14.70 1.04
N PRO A 335 19.44 -14.02 1.05
CA PRO A 335 20.49 -14.33 2.01
C PRO A 335 20.00 -14.21 3.45
N PRO A 336 20.32 -15.18 4.33
CA PRO A 336 19.86 -15.15 5.71
C PRO A 336 20.53 -14.01 6.48
N SER A 337 19.74 -13.32 7.29
CA SER A 337 20.16 -12.32 8.27
C SER A 337 19.40 -12.54 9.57
N SER A 338 19.89 -11.97 10.69
CA SER A 338 19.17 -12.02 11.95
C SER A 338 17.75 -11.47 11.83
N ASN A 339 17.54 -10.47 10.97
CA ASN A 339 16.24 -9.85 10.72
C ASN A 339 15.33 -10.78 9.90
N THR A 340 15.80 -11.33 8.77
CA THR A 340 14.99 -12.24 7.93
C THR A 340 14.66 -13.52 8.68
N ASP A 341 15.63 -14.10 9.38
CA ASP A 341 15.44 -15.35 10.13
C ASP A 341 14.45 -15.15 11.29
N THR A 342 14.56 -14.05 12.03
CA THR A 342 13.60 -13.73 13.11
C THR A 342 12.22 -13.44 12.56
N THR A 343 12.13 -12.69 11.45
CA THR A 343 10.86 -12.38 10.78
C THR A 343 10.15 -13.65 10.32
N TYR A 344 10.86 -14.53 9.60
CA TYR A 344 10.29 -15.82 9.18
C TYR A 344 9.90 -16.69 10.36
N ARG A 345 10.69 -16.69 11.44
CA ARG A 345 10.34 -17.45 12.64
C ARG A 345 9.09 -16.91 13.32
N ILE A 346 8.89 -15.60 13.35
CA ILE A 346 7.67 -15.00 13.92
C ILE A 346 6.46 -15.34 13.05
N LEU A 347 6.59 -15.24 11.73
CA LEU A 347 5.47 -15.41 10.80
C LEU A 347 5.14 -16.87 10.49
N PHE A 348 6.07 -17.81 10.62
CA PHE A 348 5.87 -19.21 10.21
C PHE A 348 6.14 -20.24 11.32
N SER A 349 6.09 -19.84 12.60
CA SER A 349 6.05 -20.81 13.71
C SER A 349 4.61 -21.14 14.07
N LYS A 350 4.30 -22.43 14.18
CA LYS A 350 2.95 -22.89 14.56
C LYS A 350 2.65 -22.72 16.05
N ASP A 351 3.67 -22.75 16.89
CA ASP A 351 3.54 -22.72 18.34
C ASP A 351 4.84 -22.22 19.00
N TYR A 352 4.77 -21.92 20.30
CA TYR A 352 5.92 -21.48 21.09
C TYR A 352 7.10 -22.47 21.08
N PRO A 353 6.91 -23.80 21.22
CA PRO A 353 8.00 -24.76 21.08
C PRO A 353 8.73 -24.68 19.73
N THR A 354 7.98 -24.56 18.63
CA THR A 354 8.54 -24.39 17.28
C THR A 354 9.33 -23.10 17.17
N PHE A 355 8.78 -21.98 17.67
CA PHE A 355 9.46 -20.70 17.71
C PHE A 355 10.78 -20.76 18.51
N LEU A 356 10.76 -21.33 19.71
CA LEU A 356 11.93 -21.45 20.58
C LEU A 356 13.01 -22.36 19.98
N LYS A 357 12.60 -23.46 19.35
CA LYS A 357 13.51 -24.40 18.69
C LYS A 357 14.06 -23.86 17.37
N GLY A 358 13.30 -22.99 16.69
CA GLY A 358 13.60 -22.51 15.34
C GLY A 358 13.44 -23.59 14.26
N SER A 359 12.68 -24.66 14.54
CA SER A 359 12.43 -25.75 13.58
C SER A 359 11.04 -26.39 13.83
N PRO A 360 10.28 -26.74 12.78
CA PRO A 360 10.58 -26.50 11.38
C PRO A 360 10.66 -25.00 11.05
N ALA A 361 11.52 -24.65 10.10
CA ALA A 361 11.67 -23.30 9.58
C ALA A 361 10.87 -23.15 8.27
N VAL A 362 10.61 -21.91 7.85
CA VAL A 362 9.83 -21.63 6.61
C VAL A 362 10.39 -22.36 5.38
N LYS A 363 11.72 -22.48 5.28
CA LYS A 363 12.43 -23.17 4.18
C LYS A 363 12.24 -24.69 4.17
N ASP A 364 11.75 -25.27 5.27
CA ASP A 364 11.44 -26.69 5.36
C ASP A 364 10.07 -26.99 4.73
N PHE A 365 9.29 -25.97 4.36
CA PHE A 365 8.03 -26.11 3.66
C PHE A 365 8.18 -25.74 2.18
N ARG A 366 7.27 -26.25 1.34
CA ARG A 366 7.26 -25.97 -0.09
C ARG A 366 6.00 -25.18 -0.42
N PHE A 367 6.18 -23.94 -0.87
CA PHE A 367 5.10 -23.03 -1.23
C PHE A 367 5.15 -22.70 -2.72
N THR A 368 4.01 -22.46 -3.34
CA THR A 368 4.00 -21.64 -4.56
C THR A 368 4.28 -20.19 -4.21
N ASN A 369 4.65 -19.34 -5.18
CA ASN A 369 4.85 -17.91 -4.90
C ASN A 369 3.57 -17.22 -4.40
N ALA A 370 2.40 -17.60 -4.92
CA ALA A 370 1.12 -17.13 -4.39
C ALA A 370 0.92 -17.58 -2.93
N ALA A 371 1.22 -18.84 -2.60
CA ALA A 371 1.07 -19.32 -1.23
C ALA A 371 2.08 -18.67 -0.26
N ALA A 372 3.28 -18.35 -0.73
CA ALA A 372 4.26 -17.60 0.05
C ALA A 372 3.77 -16.17 0.34
N LEU A 373 3.16 -15.49 -0.64
CA LEU A 373 2.57 -14.17 -0.44
C LEU A 373 1.35 -14.22 0.48
N GLY A 374 0.42 -15.18 0.25
CA GLY A 374 -0.74 -15.39 1.10
C GLY A 374 -0.33 -15.62 2.55
N GLY A 375 0.64 -16.50 2.80
CA GLY A 375 1.17 -16.71 4.15
C GLY A 375 1.78 -15.49 4.84
N LEU A 376 2.12 -14.43 4.09
CA LEU A 376 2.66 -13.18 4.62
C LEU A 376 1.58 -12.12 4.92
N LEU A 377 0.44 -12.11 4.22
CA LEU A 377 -0.52 -10.99 4.29
C LEU A 377 -1.97 -11.42 4.51
N ASP A 378 -2.29 -12.68 4.30
CA ASP A 378 -3.64 -13.21 4.49
C ASP A 378 -4.09 -13.13 5.96
N ASP A 379 -5.35 -12.83 6.20
CA ASP A 379 -5.94 -12.62 7.53
C ASP A 379 -5.94 -13.88 8.40
N ASN A 380 -6.00 -15.08 7.82
CA ASN A 380 -5.78 -16.33 8.53
C ASN A 380 -4.29 -16.68 8.72
N SER A 381 -3.34 -15.87 8.26
CA SER A 381 -1.90 -16.19 8.37
C SER A 381 -1.09 -15.10 9.09
N GLN A 382 -1.31 -13.85 8.70
CA GLN A 382 -0.62 -12.67 9.20
C GLN A 382 -1.07 -12.34 10.63
N PRO A 383 -0.17 -12.33 11.63
CA PRO A 383 -0.56 -12.07 13.01
C PRO A 383 -0.83 -10.60 13.36
N LEU A 384 -0.56 -9.63 12.49
CA LEU A 384 -0.79 -8.20 12.78
C LEU A 384 -1.98 -7.68 11.99
N ALA A 385 -3.04 -7.28 12.69
CA ALA A 385 -4.33 -6.87 12.11
C ALA A 385 -4.20 -5.80 11.02
N PHE A 386 -3.34 -4.80 11.24
CA PHE A 386 -3.15 -3.71 10.28
C PHE A 386 -2.48 -4.14 8.96
N MET A 387 -1.96 -5.38 8.89
CA MET A 387 -1.36 -5.95 7.68
C MET A 387 -2.20 -7.06 7.04
N GLN A 388 -3.39 -7.34 7.59
CA GLN A 388 -4.26 -8.43 7.13
C GLN A 388 -5.10 -7.99 5.94
N ALA A 389 -5.15 -8.86 4.93
CA ALA A 389 -6.06 -8.81 3.78
C ALA A 389 -6.68 -10.19 3.57
N SER A 390 -7.89 -10.28 3.05
CA SER A 390 -8.57 -11.58 2.86
C SER A 390 -8.38 -12.09 1.42
N LEU A 391 -7.39 -12.97 1.23
CA LEU A 391 -6.82 -13.34 -0.06
C LEU A 391 -7.30 -14.70 -0.59
N GLY A 392 -8.04 -15.44 0.21
CA GLY A 392 -8.36 -16.84 0.02
C GLY A 392 -7.78 -17.72 1.13
N PHE A 393 -7.23 -18.88 0.80
CA PHE A 393 -6.72 -19.77 1.86
C PHE A 393 -5.64 -20.74 1.38
N TRP A 394 -4.91 -21.33 2.34
CA TRP A 394 -3.98 -22.43 2.08
C TRP A 394 -4.67 -23.64 1.43
N ASP A 395 -3.97 -24.32 0.52
CA ASP A 395 -4.41 -25.58 -0.10
C ASP A 395 -3.22 -26.52 -0.38
N GLY A 396 -3.47 -27.75 -0.84
CA GLY A 396 -2.46 -28.71 -1.31
C GLY A 396 -1.91 -29.66 -0.24
N GLY A 397 -2.30 -29.51 1.03
CA GLY A 397 -1.80 -30.36 2.10
C GLY A 397 -2.52 -30.19 3.44
N LYS A 398 -1.97 -30.78 4.49
CA LYS A 398 -2.52 -30.65 5.85
C LYS A 398 -2.28 -29.25 6.41
N ILE A 399 -3.36 -28.60 6.84
CA ILE A 399 -3.39 -27.28 7.49
C ILE A 399 -3.84 -27.45 8.95
N VAL A 400 -3.24 -26.70 9.86
CA VAL A 400 -3.50 -26.73 11.31
C VAL A 400 -3.55 -25.32 11.90
N ASP A 401 -4.09 -25.20 13.11
CA ASP A 401 -4.03 -23.95 13.89
C ASP A 401 -2.59 -23.49 14.10
N LYS A 402 -2.41 -22.17 13.96
CA LYS A 402 -1.19 -21.44 14.30
C LYS A 402 -1.43 -20.68 15.61
N GLU A 403 -0.78 -21.14 16.68
CA GLU A 403 -0.94 -20.65 18.05
C GLU A 403 0.19 -19.71 18.50
N PHE A 404 1.01 -19.23 17.56
CA PHE A 404 2.09 -18.27 17.78
C PHE A 404 1.99 -17.14 16.74
N PRO A 405 2.20 -15.86 17.13
CA PRO A 405 2.61 -15.37 18.45
C PRO A 405 1.50 -15.40 19.51
N ALA A 406 0.27 -15.68 19.12
CA ALA A 406 -0.86 -15.73 20.02
C ALA A 406 -1.78 -16.91 19.69
N PRO A 407 -2.50 -17.45 20.69
CA PRO A 407 -3.45 -18.53 20.47
C PRO A 407 -4.71 -18.06 19.74
N ASN A 408 -5.38 -18.97 19.03
CA ASN A 408 -6.59 -18.65 18.26
C ASN A 408 -7.81 -18.28 19.12
N ASP A 409 -7.84 -18.67 20.39
CA ASP A 409 -9.00 -18.52 21.26
C ASP A 409 -8.80 -17.38 22.28
N LEU A 410 -8.43 -16.19 21.80
CA LEU A 410 -8.09 -15.02 22.64
C LEU A 410 -9.25 -14.63 23.57
N GLU A 411 -10.48 -14.68 23.09
CA GLU A 411 -11.66 -14.34 23.88
C GLU A 411 -11.88 -15.33 25.03
N ALA A 412 -11.80 -16.64 24.78
CA ALA A 412 -12.04 -17.64 25.81
C ALA A 412 -10.99 -17.59 26.94
N ILE A 413 -9.78 -17.10 26.66
CA ILE A 413 -8.71 -16.94 27.65
C ILE A 413 -8.66 -15.54 28.29
N GLY A 414 -9.65 -14.67 28.02
CA GLY A 414 -9.74 -13.33 28.60
C GLY A 414 -8.74 -12.32 28.02
N LEU A 415 -8.17 -12.59 26.83
CA LEU A 415 -7.27 -11.72 26.09
C LEU A 415 -7.93 -11.11 24.84
N GLY A 416 -9.27 -11.08 24.79
CA GLY A 416 -10.05 -10.52 23.68
C GLY A 416 -9.66 -9.09 23.28
N GLY A 417 -9.18 -8.28 24.22
CA GLY A 417 -8.68 -6.92 23.93
C GLY A 417 -7.48 -6.87 22.98
N LEU A 418 -6.76 -7.97 22.78
CA LEU A 418 -5.65 -8.06 21.81
C LEU A 418 -6.11 -8.27 20.37
N SER A 419 -7.39 -8.57 20.13
CA SER A 419 -7.95 -8.76 18.78
C SER A 419 -7.73 -7.54 17.87
N ARG A 420 -7.76 -6.32 18.40
CA ARG A 420 -7.45 -5.10 17.62
C ARG A 420 -6.00 -5.05 17.13
N LEU A 421 -5.07 -5.72 17.80
CA LEU A 421 -3.67 -5.80 17.35
C LEU A 421 -3.46 -7.02 16.46
N LEU A 422 -4.12 -8.13 16.76
CA LEU A 422 -3.81 -9.45 16.20
C LEU A 422 -4.81 -9.96 15.14
N GLY A 423 -5.91 -9.26 14.98
CA GLY A 423 -7.06 -9.64 14.15
C GLY A 423 -8.01 -10.55 14.91
N THR A 424 -9.20 -10.73 14.34
CA THR A 424 -10.24 -11.63 14.84
C THR A 424 -10.11 -13.04 14.28
N GLU A 425 -9.54 -13.17 13.09
CA GLU A 425 -9.52 -14.44 12.38
C GLU A 425 -8.61 -15.47 13.02
N LYS A 426 -9.06 -16.72 13.00
CA LYS A 426 -8.26 -17.85 13.45
C LYS A 426 -7.05 -18.02 12.52
N LYS A 427 -5.87 -18.09 13.12
CA LYS A 427 -4.62 -18.26 12.39
C LYS A 427 -4.38 -19.74 12.06
N ALA A 428 -3.90 -19.98 10.85
CA ALA A 428 -3.65 -21.30 10.29
C ALA A 428 -2.27 -21.35 9.64
N MET A 429 -1.72 -22.55 9.52
CA MET A 429 -0.55 -22.79 8.68
C MET A 429 -0.40 -24.26 8.26
N PRO A 430 0.38 -24.51 7.20
CA PRO A 430 0.93 -25.83 6.84
C PRO A 430 1.59 -26.61 8.00
N ASP A 431 1.35 -27.92 8.13
CA ASP A 431 1.87 -28.77 9.23
C ASP A 431 2.94 -29.80 8.82
N GLU A 432 3.19 -30.01 7.54
CA GLU A 432 4.06 -31.09 7.04
C GLU A 432 5.37 -30.55 6.46
N PRO A 433 6.43 -30.36 7.29
CA PRO A 433 7.75 -29.99 6.77
C PRO A 433 8.31 -31.11 5.89
N ASN A 434 8.92 -30.74 4.77
CA ASN A 434 9.32 -31.63 3.67
C ASN A 434 8.14 -32.40 3.04
N GLY A 435 6.91 -31.92 3.25
CA GLY A 435 5.68 -32.50 2.75
C GLY A 435 5.30 -32.05 1.34
N PRO A 436 4.00 -31.92 1.03
CA PRO A 436 3.52 -31.57 -0.30
C PRO A 436 3.91 -30.14 -0.70
N LEU A 437 3.65 -29.79 -1.96
CA LEU A 437 3.62 -28.41 -2.40
C LEU A 437 2.31 -27.80 -1.93
N TYR A 438 2.39 -26.86 -1.00
CA TYR A 438 1.26 -26.06 -0.58
C TYR A 438 1.02 -24.94 -1.60
N THR A 439 -0.24 -24.78 -1.99
CA THR A 439 -0.70 -23.80 -2.96
C THR A 439 -1.64 -22.79 -2.30
N TRP A 440 -2.05 -21.78 -3.05
CA TRP A 440 -3.04 -20.80 -2.61
C TRP A 440 -4.34 -20.99 -3.37
N ARG A 441 -5.45 -21.10 -2.64
CA ARG A 441 -6.80 -21.04 -3.19
C ARG A 441 -7.23 -19.58 -3.16
N ASN A 442 -7.37 -18.95 -4.31
CA ASN A 442 -7.76 -17.54 -4.43
C ASN A 442 -9.15 -17.27 -3.81
N PHE A 443 -9.42 -16.01 -3.46
CA PHE A 443 -10.68 -15.59 -2.83
C PHE A 443 -11.94 -16.12 -3.53
N ASP A 444 -11.95 -16.15 -4.87
CA ASP A 444 -13.06 -16.59 -5.72
C ASP A 444 -13.21 -18.11 -5.85
N ARG A 445 -12.31 -18.86 -5.22
CA ARG A 445 -12.31 -20.32 -5.17
C ARG A 445 -12.64 -20.87 -3.78
N VAL A 446 -12.72 -20.01 -2.77
CA VAL A 446 -13.20 -20.37 -1.43
C VAL A 446 -14.72 -20.56 -1.48
N GLY A 447 -15.22 -21.62 -0.86
CA GLY A 447 -16.61 -22.09 -0.93
C GLY A 447 -17.00 -22.76 -2.25
N ALA A 448 -16.07 -22.95 -3.20
CA ALA A 448 -16.34 -23.72 -4.41
C ALA A 448 -16.64 -25.20 -4.09
N PRO A 449 -17.30 -25.96 -4.99
CA PRO A 449 -17.65 -27.37 -4.73
C PRO A 449 -16.46 -28.29 -4.41
N ASP A 450 -15.26 -27.90 -4.84
CA ASP A 450 -13.99 -28.61 -4.59
C ASP A 450 -13.20 -28.06 -3.37
N ASP A 451 -13.75 -27.11 -2.62
CA ASP A 451 -13.11 -26.58 -1.42
C ASP A 451 -13.05 -27.66 -0.31
N PRO A 452 -11.86 -27.98 0.23
CA PRO A 452 -11.72 -28.93 1.33
C PRO A 452 -12.35 -28.46 2.65
N VAL A 453 -12.65 -27.17 2.79
CA VAL A 453 -13.19 -26.52 4.00
C VAL A 453 -12.34 -26.87 5.22
N HIS A 454 -11.10 -26.38 5.21
CA HIS A 454 -10.16 -26.56 6.32
C HIS A 454 -10.74 -26.01 7.63
N ARG A 455 -10.59 -26.76 8.72
CA ARG A 455 -11.18 -26.47 10.03
C ARG A 455 -10.12 -26.41 11.11
N SER A 456 -10.31 -25.47 12.03
CA SER A 456 -9.56 -25.37 13.27
C SER A 456 -9.87 -26.56 14.21
N LYS A 457 -9.07 -26.71 15.27
CA LYS A 457 -9.22 -27.78 16.28
C LYS A 457 -10.61 -27.89 16.90
N ASP A 458 -11.38 -26.81 16.98
CA ASP A 458 -12.74 -26.82 17.52
C ASP A 458 -13.82 -27.17 16.47
N GLY A 459 -13.42 -27.43 15.23
CA GLY A 459 -14.30 -27.80 14.13
C GLY A 459 -14.85 -26.61 13.33
N THR A 460 -14.56 -25.37 13.73
CA THR A 460 -14.95 -24.16 12.97
C THR A 460 -14.11 -24.05 11.70
N PRO A 461 -14.70 -23.79 10.51
CA PRO A 461 -13.94 -23.43 9.32
C PRO A 461 -13.03 -22.24 9.61
N PHE A 462 -11.86 -22.20 8.97
CA PHE A 462 -10.97 -21.03 9.12
C PHE A 462 -11.49 -19.79 8.39
N THR A 463 -12.17 -19.99 7.26
CA THR A 463 -12.75 -18.94 6.44
C THR A 463 -13.96 -19.44 5.65
N SER A 464 -14.61 -18.54 4.93
CA SER A 464 -15.76 -18.75 4.05
C SER A 464 -15.72 -17.83 2.83
N ALA A 465 -16.53 -18.14 1.81
CA ALA A 465 -16.60 -17.34 0.59
C ALA A 465 -17.05 -15.88 0.80
N GLY A 466 -17.65 -15.55 1.95
CA GLY A 466 -18.08 -14.19 2.28
C GLY A 466 -17.00 -13.36 2.98
N GLU A 467 -15.96 -14.02 3.51
CA GLU A 467 -14.84 -13.40 4.22
C GLU A 467 -13.67 -13.13 3.26
N GLU A 468 -13.60 -13.83 2.12
CA GLU A 468 -12.52 -13.65 1.15
C GLU A 468 -12.91 -12.71 0.00
N VAL A 469 -12.17 -11.60 -0.17
CA VAL A 469 -12.62 -10.46 -0.99
C VAL A 469 -11.56 -9.87 -1.92
N THR A 470 -10.28 -10.19 -1.70
CA THR A 470 -9.13 -9.64 -2.44
C THR A 470 -8.48 -10.70 -3.32
N ASP A 471 -8.32 -10.42 -4.61
CA ASP A 471 -7.58 -11.28 -5.53
C ASP A 471 -6.07 -11.16 -5.26
N ILE A 472 -5.43 -12.28 -4.96
CA ILE A 472 -4.01 -12.30 -4.63
C ILE A 472 -3.11 -11.82 -5.79
N ALA A 473 -3.53 -11.97 -7.04
CA ALA A 473 -2.81 -11.45 -8.19
C ALA A 473 -2.93 -9.92 -8.31
N GLU A 474 -4.06 -9.34 -7.90
CA GLU A 474 -4.23 -7.90 -7.81
C GLU A 474 -3.42 -7.31 -6.64
N LEU A 475 -3.38 -7.98 -5.48
CA LEU A 475 -2.48 -7.59 -4.38
C LEU A 475 -1.00 -7.70 -4.81
N ALA A 476 -0.59 -8.81 -5.43
CA ALA A 476 0.77 -9.01 -5.92
C ALA A 476 1.19 -7.92 -6.91
N ARG A 477 0.25 -7.47 -7.75
CA ARG A 477 0.43 -6.34 -8.65
C ARG A 477 0.60 -5.03 -7.89
N SER A 478 -0.29 -4.75 -6.94
CA SER A 478 -0.25 -3.56 -6.07
C SER A 478 1.08 -3.44 -5.32
N LEU A 479 1.67 -4.57 -4.91
CA LEU A 479 2.98 -4.64 -4.25
C LEU A 479 4.19 -4.43 -5.18
N SER A 480 4.07 -4.57 -6.50
CA SER A 480 5.25 -4.74 -7.36
C SER A 480 5.27 -3.98 -8.69
N GLU A 481 4.12 -3.57 -9.24
CA GLU A 481 4.07 -2.86 -10.53
C GLU A 481 4.30 -1.35 -10.40
N HIS A 482 3.90 -0.77 -9.27
CA HIS A 482 3.89 0.69 -9.09
C HIS A 482 5.31 1.25 -8.88
N PRO A 483 5.59 2.47 -9.40
CA PRO A 483 6.85 3.15 -9.12
C PRO A 483 6.87 3.87 -7.77
N LEU A 484 5.71 3.98 -7.10
CA LEU A 484 5.54 4.45 -5.73
C LEU A 484 5.05 3.25 -4.92
N ASP A 485 5.71 2.96 -3.80
CA ASP A 485 5.61 1.67 -3.14
C ASP A 485 4.24 1.44 -2.48
N PHE A 486 3.87 0.17 -2.27
CA PHE A 486 2.70 -0.22 -1.48
C PHE A 486 2.96 -0.03 0.01
N THR A 487 4.15 -0.41 0.46
CA THR A 487 4.60 -0.27 1.84
C THR A 487 5.53 0.93 1.94
N GLU A 488 5.47 1.65 3.05
CA GLU A 488 6.39 2.75 3.35
C GLU A 488 7.54 2.25 4.22
N HIS A 489 8.75 2.29 3.67
CA HIS A 489 9.97 1.74 4.27
C HIS A 489 10.61 2.66 5.30
N TYR A 490 10.36 3.97 5.20
CA TYR A 490 10.95 5.01 6.05
C TYR A 490 9.89 5.90 6.72
N PHE A 491 8.82 5.27 7.22
CA PHE A 491 7.73 5.96 7.91
C PHE A 491 8.25 6.84 9.05
N PRO A 492 8.05 8.17 9.04
CA PRO A 492 8.62 9.05 10.06
C PRO A 492 8.00 8.78 11.44
N THR A 493 8.82 8.35 12.41
CA THR A 493 8.36 8.12 13.79
C THR A 493 7.77 9.39 14.40
N LYS A 494 8.31 10.55 14.04
CA LYS A 494 7.82 11.84 14.52
C LYS A 494 6.34 12.06 14.21
N MET A 495 5.84 11.55 13.09
CA MET A 495 4.44 11.74 12.68
C MET A 495 3.45 11.17 13.70
N VAL A 496 3.63 9.90 14.08
CA VAL A 496 2.75 9.23 15.04
C VAL A 496 2.92 9.78 16.46
N THR A 497 4.13 10.20 16.81
CA THR A 497 4.37 10.81 18.14
C THR A 497 3.78 12.22 18.23
N ASP A 498 3.83 13.00 17.16
CA ASP A 498 3.18 14.31 17.10
C ASP A 498 1.66 14.17 17.21
N ILE A 499 1.06 13.19 16.53
CA ILE A 499 -0.38 12.90 16.66
C ILE A 499 -0.75 12.50 18.09
N ALA A 500 0.02 11.60 18.71
CA ALA A 500 -0.21 11.17 20.09
C ALA A 500 -0.07 12.32 21.10
N LEU A 501 0.72 13.35 20.77
CA LEU A 501 1.01 14.51 21.61
C LEU A 501 0.44 15.81 21.04
N ALA A 502 -0.58 15.75 20.19
CA ALA A 502 -1.09 16.92 19.47
C ALA A 502 -1.59 18.05 20.38
N ALA A 503 -1.99 17.73 21.62
CA ALA A 503 -2.39 18.72 22.62
C ALA A 503 -1.20 19.43 23.30
N ALA A 504 0.04 18.98 23.06
CA ALA A 504 1.23 19.62 23.61
C ALA A 504 1.58 20.89 22.79
N PRO A 505 2.04 21.97 23.46
CA PRO A 505 2.46 23.18 22.76
C PRO A 505 3.56 22.92 21.72
N GLY A 506 3.44 23.54 20.54
CA GLY A 506 4.39 23.45 19.44
C GLY A 506 4.24 22.22 18.54
N ILE A 507 3.18 21.43 18.71
CA ILE A 507 2.94 20.22 17.90
C ILE A 507 1.86 20.43 16.83
N ALA A 508 0.70 20.95 17.24
CA ALA A 508 -0.43 21.21 16.36
C ALA A 508 -1.01 22.60 16.62
N ASP A 509 -0.14 23.58 16.91
CA ASP A 509 -0.54 24.95 17.29
C ASP A 509 -1.38 25.64 16.22
N ASP A 510 -1.15 25.29 14.94
CA ASP A 510 -1.90 25.83 13.80
C ASP A 510 -3.16 25.00 13.46
N ALA A 511 -3.46 23.93 14.19
CA ALA A 511 -4.72 23.18 14.07
C ALA A 511 -5.89 23.90 14.78
N VAL A 512 -6.10 25.17 14.44
CA VAL A 512 -6.97 26.11 15.18
C VAL A 512 -8.44 26.06 14.78
N HIS A 513 -8.77 25.48 13.63
CA HIS A 513 -10.14 25.43 13.12
C HIS A 513 -10.84 24.13 13.55
N GLU A 514 -11.15 23.97 14.84
CA GLU A 514 -11.71 22.73 15.39
C GLU A 514 -12.96 22.23 14.63
N ASP A 515 -13.85 23.13 14.19
CA ASP A 515 -15.05 22.78 13.43
C ASP A 515 -14.75 22.33 11.98
N GLY A 516 -13.50 22.41 11.53
CA GLY A 516 -13.07 22.01 10.20
C GLY A 516 -13.35 20.54 9.88
N VAL A 517 -13.34 19.66 10.89
CA VAL A 517 -13.66 18.23 10.74
C VAL A 517 -15.13 17.96 10.39
N THR A 518 -16.04 18.87 10.72
CA THR A 518 -17.48 18.76 10.41
C THR A 518 -17.97 19.78 9.39
N ALA A 519 -17.08 20.67 8.92
CA ALA A 519 -17.42 21.73 7.97
C ALA A 519 -17.86 21.22 6.58
N ASN A 520 -17.60 19.97 6.24
CA ASN A 520 -17.96 19.36 4.96
C ASN A 520 -18.62 17.98 5.15
N PRO A 521 -19.42 17.49 4.18
CA PRO A 521 -19.97 16.15 4.21
C PRO A 521 -18.88 15.08 4.31
N THR A 522 -19.12 14.01 5.07
CA THR A 522 -18.18 12.91 5.27
C THR A 522 -18.83 11.58 4.91
N LEU A 523 -18.13 10.74 4.15
CA LEU A 523 -18.43 9.33 3.97
C LEU A 523 -17.48 8.47 4.82
N ASN A 524 -18.01 7.60 5.69
CA ASN A 524 -17.20 6.59 6.37
C ASN A 524 -17.49 5.21 5.78
N LEU A 525 -16.44 4.49 5.43
CA LEU A 525 -16.45 3.15 4.85
C LEU A 525 -15.66 2.26 5.80
N GLU A 526 -16.36 1.43 6.56
CA GLU A 526 -15.76 0.60 7.62
C GLU A 526 -15.68 -0.86 7.16
N ALA A 527 -14.57 -1.52 7.45
CA ALA A 527 -14.47 -2.96 7.30
C ALA A 527 -15.14 -3.66 8.50
N GLU A 528 -15.87 -4.75 8.26
CA GLU A 528 -16.53 -5.50 9.35
C GLU A 528 -15.52 -6.05 10.37
N GLY A 529 -14.39 -6.61 9.91
CA GLY A 529 -13.26 -7.06 10.72
C GLY A 529 -12.15 -6.02 10.89
N GLY A 530 -12.41 -4.77 10.51
CA GLY A 530 -11.42 -3.70 10.45
C GLY A 530 -10.89 -3.20 11.79
N LEU A 531 -9.99 -2.22 11.70
CA LEU A 531 -9.46 -1.43 12.81
C LEU A 531 -10.21 -0.11 13.02
N GLY A 532 -11.23 0.14 12.21
CA GLY A 532 -12.19 1.21 12.40
C GLY A 532 -12.85 1.18 13.78
N GLY A 533 -13.47 2.30 14.14
CA GLY A 533 -14.33 2.33 15.33
C GLY A 533 -15.65 1.60 15.09
N ASP A 534 -16.40 1.34 16.16
CA ASP A 534 -17.74 0.73 16.04
C ASP A 534 -18.60 1.48 15.01
N PRO A 535 -19.23 0.77 14.05
CA PRO A 535 -20.08 1.39 13.04
C PRO A 535 -21.18 2.26 13.65
N ARG A 536 -21.42 3.41 13.03
CA ARG A 536 -22.41 4.41 13.42
C ARG A 536 -23.53 4.49 12.37
N PRO A 537 -24.71 5.00 12.74
CA PRO A 537 -25.77 5.24 11.77
C PRO A 537 -25.29 6.12 10.61
N GLY A 538 -25.43 5.62 9.38
CA GLY A 538 -25.01 6.31 8.16
C GLY A 538 -23.70 5.82 7.55
N ASP A 539 -22.94 4.98 8.25
CA ASP A 539 -21.72 4.39 7.69
C ASP A 539 -22.04 3.27 6.71
N VAL A 540 -21.13 3.08 5.76
CA VAL A 540 -21.12 1.93 4.86
C VAL A 540 -20.21 0.88 5.49
N VAL A 541 -20.79 -0.23 5.91
CA VAL A 541 -20.02 -1.38 6.42
C VAL A 541 -19.81 -2.38 5.29
N ALA A 542 -18.55 -2.71 5.00
CA ALA A 542 -18.17 -3.72 4.03
C ALA A 542 -18.09 -5.10 4.74
N PRO A 543 -19.03 -6.03 4.46
CA PRO A 543 -19.10 -7.28 5.18
C PRO A 543 -17.96 -8.22 4.79
N GLY A 544 -17.37 -8.90 5.76
CA GLY A 544 -16.23 -9.81 5.59
C GLY A 544 -14.90 -9.13 5.26
N TYR A 545 -14.84 -7.79 5.24
CA TYR A 545 -13.59 -7.07 4.92
C TYR A 545 -12.72 -6.99 6.17
N GLN A 546 -11.40 -7.06 5.98
CA GLN A 546 -10.37 -6.69 6.95
C GLN A 546 -9.85 -5.28 6.67
N HIS A 547 -8.90 -4.85 7.51
CA HIS A 547 -8.35 -3.49 7.48
C HIS A 547 -7.84 -3.05 6.10
N ILE A 548 -7.10 -3.90 5.38
CA ILE A 548 -6.52 -3.55 4.08
C ILE A 548 -7.52 -3.73 2.93
N ASP A 549 -8.57 -4.54 3.11
CA ASP A 549 -9.50 -4.88 2.01
C ASP A 549 -10.31 -3.67 1.51
N VAL A 550 -10.49 -2.64 2.32
CA VAL A 550 -11.07 -1.36 1.87
C VAL A 550 -10.23 -0.67 0.79
N LEU A 551 -8.99 -1.09 0.59
CA LEU A 551 -8.10 -0.67 -0.47
C LEU A 551 -7.94 -1.72 -1.57
N THR A 552 -7.86 -2.99 -1.21
CA THR A 552 -7.36 -4.06 -2.10
C THR A 552 -8.44 -4.91 -2.74
N ALA A 553 -9.68 -4.85 -2.25
CA ALA A 553 -10.74 -5.74 -2.70
C ALA A 553 -10.96 -5.74 -4.22
N SER A 554 -11.26 -6.93 -4.75
CA SER A 554 -11.50 -7.16 -6.17
C SER A 554 -12.74 -6.41 -6.66
N ALA A 555 -12.67 -5.83 -7.85
CA ALA A 555 -13.78 -5.06 -8.44
C ALA A 555 -15.12 -5.82 -8.46
N VAL A 556 -15.04 -7.15 -8.60
CA VAL A 556 -16.17 -8.08 -8.60
C VAL A 556 -15.97 -9.10 -7.49
N GLN A 557 -16.93 -9.15 -6.57
CA GLN A 557 -16.93 -10.04 -5.42
C GLN A 557 -17.48 -11.43 -5.80
N ASN A 558 -17.31 -12.45 -4.95
CA ASN A 558 -17.72 -13.84 -5.20
C ASN A 558 -19.18 -14.02 -5.66
N GLY A 559 -20.08 -13.15 -5.22
CA GLY A 559 -21.49 -13.13 -5.65
C GLY A 559 -21.75 -12.42 -7.00
N GLY A 560 -20.72 -12.02 -7.74
CA GLY A 560 -20.81 -11.23 -8.98
C GLY A 560 -21.21 -9.76 -8.77
N ARG A 561 -21.31 -9.31 -7.52
CA ARG A 561 -21.66 -7.93 -7.17
C ARG A 561 -20.42 -7.03 -7.23
N PRO A 562 -20.55 -5.74 -7.58
CA PRO A 562 -19.47 -4.77 -7.39
C PRO A 562 -19.06 -4.71 -5.92
N GLU A 563 -17.77 -4.49 -5.67
CA GLU A 563 -17.30 -4.23 -4.30
C GLU A 563 -17.88 -2.91 -3.75
N PRO A 564 -18.29 -2.90 -2.46
CA PRO A 564 -19.10 -1.83 -1.89
C PRO A 564 -18.32 -0.54 -1.62
N VAL A 565 -17.01 -0.60 -1.39
CA VAL A 565 -16.22 0.57 -0.97
C VAL A 565 -16.11 1.55 -2.14
N SER A 566 -15.59 1.11 -3.28
CA SER A 566 -15.46 1.98 -4.46
C SER A 566 -16.78 2.38 -5.06
N ALA A 567 -17.80 1.52 -4.98
CA ALA A 567 -19.14 1.87 -5.44
C ALA A 567 -19.69 3.07 -4.65
N ASN A 568 -19.52 3.08 -3.33
CA ASN A 568 -19.98 4.19 -2.48
C ASN A 568 -19.09 5.43 -2.60
N LEU A 569 -17.77 5.29 -2.77
CA LEU A 569 -16.88 6.42 -3.08
C LEU A 569 -17.28 7.10 -4.40
N ALA A 570 -17.57 6.32 -5.44
CA ALA A 570 -18.01 6.85 -6.73
C ALA A 570 -19.35 7.58 -6.63
N LEU A 571 -20.30 7.05 -5.84
CA LEU A 571 -21.59 7.70 -5.58
C LEU A 571 -21.41 9.01 -4.82
N PHE A 572 -20.58 9.02 -3.77
CA PHE A 572 -20.30 10.22 -2.99
C PHE A 572 -19.60 11.30 -3.84
N ALA A 573 -18.68 10.91 -4.72
CA ALA A 573 -18.04 11.82 -5.65
C ALA A 573 -18.99 12.36 -6.74
N ALA A 574 -20.03 11.61 -7.11
CA ALA A 574 -20.99 12.04 -8.12
C ALA A 574 -21.89 13.21 -7.66
N GLY A 575 -22.09 13.36 -6.33
CA GLY A 575 -22.91 14.39 -5.70
C GLY A 575 -24.35 13.97 -5.51
#